data_AF-A0A7J4S6Z1-F1
#
_entry.id   AF-A0A7J4S6Z1-F1
#
_cell.length_a   1.000
_cell.length_b   1.000
_cell.length_c   1.000
_cell.angle_alpha   90.00
_cell.angle_beta   90.00
_cell.angle_gamma   90.00
#
_symmetry.space_group_name_H-M   'P 1'
#
loop_
_entity.id
_entity.type
_entity.pdbx_description
1 polymer ?
#
loop_
_entity_poly.entity_id
_entity_poly.type
_entity_poly.pdbx_seq_one_letter_code
_entity_poly.pdbx_strand_id
1 'polypeptide(L)'
;MLRSMNKRSSNILAELLLRHASLARGKPIDYEQPQAAFTEALHHIPVDDALLYDGSGVSRYNLVSPAGTVKLLEASEKYPSIMDSLPIGGKDGTLADRKLPRRIHAKTGSLTGVQALAGYDDGEPFAVMINHGPPDETVMIEAIDRIVRGR
;
A
#
# COMPACT_ATOMS: atom_id res chain seq x y z
N MET A 1 2.01 -4.73 -15.79
CA MET A 1 3.01 -4.52 -14.72
C MET A 1 2.36 -4.33 -13.35
N LEU A 2 1.48 -3.32 -13.17
CA LEU A 2 0.86 -2.95 -11.88
C LEU A 2 0.16 -4.12 -11.16
N ARG A 3 -0.69 -4.87 -11.87
CA ARG A 3 -1.34 -6.08 -11.31
C ARG A 3 -0.32 -7.08 -10.75
N SER A 4 0.72 -7.41 -11.51
CA SER A 4 1.77 -8.34 -11.06
C SER A 4 2.53 -7.82 -9.85
N MET A 5 2.80 -6.51 -9.80
CA MET A 5 3.44 -5.85 -8.66
C MET A 5 2.59 -5.95 -7.41
N ASN A 6 1.30 -5.56 -7.48
CA ASN A 6 0.43 -5.51 -6.32
C ASN A 6 -0.01 -6.90 -5.84
N LYS A 7 -0.35 -7.82 -6.75
CA LYS A 7 -0.78 -9.19 -6.39
C LYS A 7 0.34 -9.99 -5.71
N ARG A 8 1.59 -9.82 -6.14
CA ARG A 8 2.74 -10.53 -5.58
C ARG A 8 3.52 -9.72 -4.54
N SER A 9 3.13 -8.48 -4.29
CA SER A 9 3.90 -7.53 -3.47
C SER A 9 5.38 -7.44 -3.88
N SER A 10 5.63 -7.25 -5.18
CA SER A 10 6.99 -7.27 -5.72
C SER A 10 7.74 -5.95 -5.47
N ASN A 11 8.68 -5.97 -4.54
CA ASN A 11 9.51 -4.81 -4.20
C ASN A 11 10.28 -4.29 -5.42
N ILE A 12 10.86 -5.18 -6.22
CA ILE A 12 11.63 -4.82 -7.42
C ILE A 12 10.78 -4.04 -8.43
N LEU A 13 9.53 -4.48 -8.67
CA LEU A 13 8.64 -3.79 -9.60
C LEU A 13 8.22 -2.43 -9.08
N ALA A 14 8.09 -2.28 -7.75
CA ALA A 14 7.77 -1.00 -7.12
C ALA A 14 8.93 -0.01 -7.23
N GLU A 15 10.15 -0.43 -6.94
CA GLU A 15 11.36 0.40 -7.13
C GLU A 15 11.55 0.78 -8.60
N LEU A 16 11.33 -0.15 -9.53
CA LEU A 16 11.44 0.14 -10.96
C LEU A 16 10.39 1.15 -11.41
N LEU A 17 9.15 1.04 -10.92
CA LEU A 17 8.08 1.98 -11.21
C LEU A 17 8.42 3.38 -10.69
N LEU A 18 8.93 3.48 -9.46
CA LEU A 18 9.38 4.74 -8.87
C LEU A 18 10.47 5.39 -9.72
N ARG A 19 11.52 4.64 -10.09
CA ARG A 19 12.60 5.15 -10.95
C ARG A 19 12.10 5.61 -12.32
N HIS A 20 11.18 4.86 -12.93
CA HIS A 20 10.58 5.23 -14.19
C HIS A 20 9.75 6.52 -14.06
N ALA A 21 9.01 6.68 -12.95
CA ALA A 21 8.26 7.89 -12.65
C ALA A 21 9.16 9.11 -12.39
N SER A 22 10.32 8.92 -11.76
CA SER A 22 11.35 9.96 -11.57
C SER A 22 11.95 10.39 -12.91
N LEU A 23 12.33 9.43 -13.76
CA LEU A 23 12.88 9.69 -15.10
C LEU A 23 11.91 10.47 -15.98
N ALA A 24 10.62 10.08 -15.98
CA ALA A 24 9.59 10.77 -16.74
C ALA A 24 9.40 12.24 -16.32
N ARG A 25 9.86 12.61 -15.11
CA ARG A 25 9.82 13.97 -14.55
C ARG A 25 11.17 14.70 -14.62
N GLY A 26 12.14 14.13 -15.34
CA GLY A 26 13.48 14.72 -15.47
C GLY A 26 14.28 14.75 -14.16
N LYS A 27 13.92 13.90 -13.18
CA LYS A 27 14.66 13.76 -11.93
C LYS A 27 15.78 12.73 -12.08
N PRO A 28 16.92 12.90 -11.39
CA PRO A 28 17.97 11.88 -11.38
C PRO A 28 17.43 10.56 -10.80
N ILE A 29 18.00 9.44 -11.26
CA ILE A 29 17.68 8.08 -10.79
C ILE A 29 18.48 7.73 -9.53
N ASP A 30 19.27 8.66 -9.00
CA ASP A 30 20.14 8.37 -7.89
C ASP A 30 19.33 8.04 -6.63
N TYR A 31 19.84 7.08 -5.87
CA TYR A 31 19.21 6.56 -4.67
C TYR A 31 19.05 7.61 -3.56
N GLU A 32 19.62 8.79 -3.71
CA GLU A 32 19.77 9.73 -2.61
C GLU A 32 18.50 10.54 -2.33
N GLN A 33 17.58 10.71 -3.30
CA GLN A 33 16.37 11.52 -3.08
C GLN A 33 15.08 10.98 -3.75
N PRO A 34 14.65 9.73 -3.47
CA PRO A 34 13.35 9.22 -3.92
C PRO A 34 12.16 10.07 -3.42
N GLN A 35 12.34 10.84 -2.33
CA GLN A 35 11.30 11.72 -1.80
C GLN A 35 10.84 12.74 -2.84
N ALA A 36 11.73 13.26 -3.70
CA ALA A 36 11.38 14.33 -4.63
C ALA A 36 10.29 13.89 -5.62
N ALA A 37 10.34 12.65 -6.11
CA ALA A 37 9.33 12.10 -7.00
C ALA A 37 8.00 11.88 -6.29
N PHE A 38 8.02 11.47 -5.03
CA PHE A 38 6.82 11.34 -4.21
C PHE A 38 6.19 12.68 -3.87
N THR A 39 6.97 13.64 -3.39
CA THR A 39 6.50 14.99 -3.07
C THR A 39 5.80 15.61 -4.27
N GLU A 40 6.40 15.51 -5.46
CA GLU A 40 5.77 16.03 -6.68
C GLU A 40 4.52 15.24 -7.09
N ALA A 41 4.52 13.91 -6.96
CA ALA A 41 3.34 13.10 -7.31
C ALA A 41 2.17 13.31 -6.33
N LEU A 42 2.46 13.61 -5.07
CA LEU A 42 1.49 13.68 -3.98
C LEU A 42 1.11 15.11 -3.60
N HIS A 43 1.72 16.15 -4.18
CA HIS A 43 1.50 17.54 -3.77
C HIS A 43 0.04 18.02 -3.82
N HIS A 44 -0.80 17.38 -4.63
CA HIS A 44 -2.23 17.66 -4.74
C HIS A 44 -3.11 16.81 -3.80
N ILE A 45 -2.52 15.85 -3.10
CA ILE A 45 -3.21 14.93 -2.21
C ILE A 45 -2.83 15.33 -0.79
N PRO A 46 -3.79 15.60 0.10
CA PRO A 46 -3.49 15.97 1.49
C PRO A 46 -3.09 14.75 2.34
N VAL A 47 -2.09 13.99 1.87
CA VAL A 47 -1.39 12.94 2.60
C VAL A 47 -0.45 13.60 3.61
N ASP A 48 -1.05 14.26 4.59
CA ASP A 48 -0.32 14.95 5.66
C ASP A 48 0.64 13.96 6.35
N ASP A 49 1.86 14.43 6.64
CA ASP A 49 2.91 13.70 7.37
C ASP A 49 3.44 12.40 6.70
N ALA A 50 3.31 12.27 5.38
CA ALA A 50 3.95 11.18 4.64
C ALA A 50 5.45 11.41 4.43
N LEU A 51 6.27 10.44 4.84
CA LEU A 51 7.71 10.37 4.53
C LEU A 51 7.97 9.08 3.77
N LEU A 52 8.43 9.18 2.51
CA LEU A 52 8.57 8.05 1.61
C LEU A 52 10.00 7.97 1.06
N TYR A 53 10.74 6.96 1.51
CA TYR A 53 12.14 6.72 1.20
C TYR A 53 12.35 5.65 0.13
N ASP A 54 11.33 4.86 -0.20
CA ASP A 54 11.40 3.87 -1.28
C ASP A 54 10.02 3.58 -1.89
N GLY A 55 10.01 2.86 -3.01
CA GLY A 55 8.77 2.49 -3.71
C GLY A 55 8.07 1.29 -3.11
N SER A 56 8.84 0.41 -2.47
CA SER A 56 8.38 -0.90 -2.02
C SER A 56 7.79 -0.94 -0.62
N GLY A 57 8.11 0.03 0.24
CA GLY A 57 7.72 0.03 1.65
C GLY A 57 8.69 -0.72 2.57
N VAL A 58 9.87 -1.14 2.11
CA VAL A 58 10.83 -1.94 2.91
C VAL A 58 11.61 -1.06 3.89
N SER A 59 11.87 0.19 3.52
CA SER A 59 12.50 1.18 4.38
C SER A 59 11.64 1.43 5.60
N ARG A 60 12.24 1.22 6.78
CA ARG A 60 11.60 1.52 8.08
C ARG A 60 11.42 3.01 8.33
N TYR A 61 12.03 3.86 7.50
CA TYR A 61 11.85 5.30 7.55
C TYR A 61 10.60 5.76 6.80
N ASN A 62 9.92 4.85 6.08
CA ASN A 62 8.62 5.16 5.50
C ASN A 62 7.59 5.39 6.61
N LEU A 63 6.93 6.54 6.58
CA LEU A 63 5.89 6.91 7.52
C LEU A 63 4.68 7.40 6.72
N VAL A 64 3.51 6.84 7.03
CA VAL A 64 2.21 7.27 6.51
C VAL A 64 1.17 7.03 7.61
N SER A 65 0.15 7.89 7.65
CA SER A 65 -0.99 7.68 8.54
C SER A 65 -2.09 6.86 7.85
N PRO A 66 -2.94 6.14 8.62
CA PRO A 66 -4.14 5.50 8.05
C PRO A 66 -5.05 6.51 7.35
N ALA A 67 -5.24 7.71 7.92
CA ALA A 67 -6.03 8.78 7.34
C ALA A 67 -5.44 9.29 6.01
N GLY A 68 -4.12 9.51 5.95
CA GLY A 68 -3.43 9.87 4.71
C GLY A 68 -3.58 8.78 3.65
N THR A 69 -3.49 7.51 4.06
CA THR A 69 -3.67 6.37 3.13
C THR A 69 -5.08 6.31 2.56
N VAL A 70 -6.12 6.59 3.37
CA VAL A 70 -7.51 6.71 2.88
C VAL A 70 -7.63 7.85 1.86
N LYS A 71 -7.11 9.04 2.18
CA LYS A 71 -7.11 10.19 1.23
C LYS A 71 -6.38 9.88 -0.08
N LEU A 72 -5.30 9.10 -0.03
CA LEU A 72 -4.59 8.62 -1.22
C LEU A 72 -5.47 7.68 -2.05
N LEU A 73 -6.18 6.75 -1.40
CA LEU A 73 -7.09 5.84 -2.07
C LEU A 73 -8.24 6.60 -2.74
N GLU A 74 -8.90 7.53 -2.03
CA GLU A 74 -9.94 8.42 -2.57
C GLU A 74 -9.43 9.16 -3.83
N ALA A 75 -8.24 9.77 -3.75
CA ALA A 75 -7.64 10.48 -4.89
C ALA A 75 -7.29 9.56 -6.07
N SER A 76 -7.17 8.25 -5.82
CA SER A 76 -6.79 7.24 -6.81
C SER A 76 -8.00 6.63 -7.54
N GLU A 77 -9.23 6.87 -7.08
CA GLU A 77 -10.47 6.34 -7.68
C GLU A 77 -10.65 6.74 -9.15
N LYS A 78 -10.12 7.90 -9.54
CA LYS A 78 -10.08 8.35 -10.94
C LYS A 78 -9.23 7.46 -11.87
N TYR A 79 -8.49 6.49 -11.31
CA TYR A 79 -7.69 5.50 -12.03
C TYR A 79 -8.16 4.08 -11.67
N PRO A 80 -9.21 3.55 -12.34
CA PRO A 80 -9.79 2.23 -12.02
C PRO A 80 -8.78 1.07 -12.03
N SER A 81 -7.72 1.20 -12.83
CA SER A 81 -6.63 0.22 -12.92
C SER A 81 -5.88 -0.01 -11.59
N ILE A 82 -5.95 0.95 -10.66
CA ILE A 82 -5.37 0.80 -9.32
C ILE A 82 -6.18 -0.22 -8.53
N MET A 83 -7.49 -0.04 -8.37
CA MET A 83 -8.35 -0.99 -7.67
C MET A 83 -8.30 -2.39 -8.30
N ASP A 84 -8.31 -2.47 -9.64
CA ASP A 84 -8.22 -3.73 -10.39
C ASP A 84 -6.94 -4.52 -10.15
N SER A 85 -5.87 -3.81 -9.78
CA SER A 85 -4.56 -4.40 -9.54
C SER A 85 -4.42 -5.01 -8.14
N LEU A 86 -5.26 -4.61 -7.18
CA LEU A 86 -5.17 -5.02 -5.78
C LEU A 86 -5.60 -6.48 -5.59
N PRO A 87 -4.94 -7.25 -4.70
CA PRO A 87 -5.42 -8.55 -4.23
C PRO A 87 -6.90 -8.54 -3.82
N ILE A 88 -7.60 -9.63 -4.12
CA ILE A 88 -9.02 -9.83 -3.78
C ILE A 88 -9.11 -10.80 -2.61
N GLY A 89 -9.88 -10.42 -1.58
CA GLY A 89 -10.09 -11.22 -0.38
C GLY A 89 -10.52 -12.66 -0.67
N GLY A 90 -9.80 -13.63 -0.08
CA GLY A 90 -10.09 -15.06 -0.21
C GLY A 90 -10.02 -15.60 -1.64
N LYS A 91 -9.37 -14.89 -2.57
CA LYS A 91 -9.34 -15.24 -4.00
C LYS A 91 -7.93 -15.28 -4.57
N ASP A 92 -7.13 -14.23 -4.40
CA ASP A 92 -5.84 -14.15 -5.08
C ASP A 92 -4.79 -13.30 -4.35
N GLY A 93 -3.56 -13.36 -4.88
CA GLY A 93 -2.42 -12.61 -4.38
C GLY A 93 -2.13 -12.91 -2.91
N THR A 94 -1.69 -11.89 -2.19
CA THR A 94 -1.39 -11.97 -0.75
C THR A 94 -2.62 -12.11 0.15
N LEU A 95 -3.84 -12.12 -0.42
CA LEU A 95 -5.10 -12.33 0.31
C LEU A 95 -5.73 -13.70 0.02
N ALA A 96 -5.11 -14.55 -0.80
CA ALA A 96 -5.69 -15.82 -1.24
C ALA A 96 -6.10 -16.72 -0.08
N ASP A 97 -5.25 -16.83 0.94
CA ASP A 97 -5.48 -17.69 2.11
C ASP A 97 -6.18 -16.98 3.28
N ARG A 98 -6.48 -15.68 3.14
CA ARG A 98 -7.17 -14.90 4.17
C ARG A 98 -8.68 -15.09 4.03
N LYS A 99 -9.36 -15.32 5.15
CA LYS A 99 -10.82 -15.47 5.22
C LYS A 99 -11.54 -14.12 5.12
N LEU A 100 -11.21 -13.34 4.10
CA LEU A 100 -11.81 -12.05 3.79
C LEU A 100 -12.87 -12.18 2.68
N PRO A 101 -13.93 -11.37 2.70
CA PRO A 101 -14.95 -11.41 1.65
C PRO A 101 -14.39 -10.86 0.33
N ARG A 102 -14.94 -11.34 -0.79
CA ARG A 102 -14.46 -11.01 -2.16
C ARG A 102 -14.70 -9.56 -2.58
N ARG A 103 -15.48 -8.80 -1.80
CA ARG A 103 -15.65 -7.35 -1.95
C ARG A 103 -14.42 -6.56 -1.50
N ILE A 104 -13.51 -7.18 -0.74
CA ILE A 104 -12.26 -6.56 -0.30
C ILE A 104 -11.24 -6.62 -1.43
N HIS A 105 -10.82 -5.45 -1.88
CA HIS A 105 -9.73 -5.25 -2.83
C HIS A 105 -8.63 -4.48 -2.11
N ALA A 106 -7.59 -5.14 -1.61
CA ALA A 106 -6.64 -4.50 -0.70
C ALA A 106 -5.19 -4.97 -0.86
N LYS A 107 -4.26 -4.07 -0.55
CA LYS A 107 -2.82 -4.35 -0.50
C LYS A 107 -2.41 -4.67 0.93
N THR A 108 -1.59 -5.71 1.08
CA THR A 108 -0.93 -6.07 2.35
C THR A 108 0.40 -5.36 2.53
N GLY A 109 0.78 -5.11 3.77
CA GLY A 109 2.13 -4.71 4.18
C GLY A 109 2.58 -5.52 5.39
N SER A 110 3.80 -6.07 5.37
CA SER A 110 4.30 -6.96 6.41
C SER A 110 5.80 -6.74 6.61
N LEU A 111 6.20 -6.38 7.83
CA LEU A 111 7.57 -6.36 8.32
C LEU A 111 7.57 -6.85 9.77
N THR A 112 8.74 -7.18 10.33
CA THR A 112 8.82 -7.54 11.74
C THR A 112 8.24 -6.42 12.63
N GLY A 113 7.19 -6.76 13.38
CA GLY A 113 6.45 -5.85 14.26
C GLY A 113 5.47 -4.91 13.54
N VAL A 114 5.25 -5.08 12.24
CA VAL A 114 4.36 -4.25 11.41
C VAL A 114 3.45 -5.10 10.55
N GLN A 115 2.15 -4.85 10.61
CA GLN A 115 1.17 -5.39 9.66
C GLN A 115 0.21 -4.30 9.22
N ALA A 116 -0.10 -4.27 7.93
CA ALA A 116 -1.01 -3.31 7.35
C ALA A 116 -1.89 -3.95 6.28
N LEU A 117 -3.12 -3.44 6.17
CA LEU A 117 -4.05 -3.75 5.10
C LEU A 117 -4.80 -2.47 4.72
N ALA A 118 -4.68 -2.06 3.46
CA ALA A 118 -5.34 -0.88 2.95
C ALA A 118 -5.86 -1.11 1.53
N GLY A 119 -7.01 -0.53 1.21
CA GLY A 119 -7.68 -0.72 -0.08
C GLY A 119 -9.15 -0.35 0.02
N TYR A 120 -10.01 -1.13 -0.64
CA TYR A 120 -11.43 -0.84 -0.77
C TYR A 120 -12.27 -1.99 -0.23
N ASP A 121 -13.35 -1.65 0.46
CA ASP A 121 -14.44 -2.54 0.86
C ASP A 121 -15.71 -2.11 0.10
N ASP A 122 -16.09 -2.88 -0.93
CA ASP A 122 -17.21 -2.54 -1.83
C ASP A 122 -17.11 -1.14 -2.45
N GLY A 123 -15.88 -0.70 -2.73
CA GLY A 123 -15.57 0.62 -3.28
C GLY A 123 -15.25 1.68 -2.23
N GLU A 124 -15.56 1.44 -0.95
CA GLU A 124 -15.25 2.40 0.13
C GLU A 124 -13.80 2.25 0.62
N PRO A 125 -12.99 3.33 0.64
CA PRO A 125 -11.58 3.24 1.01
C PRO A 125 -11.38 2.99 2.51
N PHE A 126 -10.38 2.17 2.85
CA PHE A 126 -9.98 1.91 4.22
C PHE A 126 -8.48 1.67 4.36
N ALA A 127 -7.99 1.88 5.59
CA ALA A 127 -6.64 1.51 6.00
C ALA A 127 -6.63 1.05 7.46
N VAL A 128 -5.96 -0.07 7.73
CA VAL A 128 -5.67 -0.58 9.08
C VAL A 128 -4.18 -0.86 9.16
N MET A 129 -3.52 -0.32 10.19
CA MET A 129 -2.06 -0.44 10.37
C MET A 129 -1.76 -0.74 11.84
N ILE A 130 -0.87 -1.70 12.07
CA ILE A 130 -0.34 -2.07 13.38
C ILE A 130 1.17 -1.89 13.29
N ASN A 131 1.73 -1.06 14.17
CA ASN A 131 3.17 -0.92 14.39
C ASN A 131 3.51 -1.38 15.81
N HIS A 132 4.76 -1.78 16.02
CA HIS A 132 5.24 -2.30 17.32
C HIS A 132 4.38 -3.44 17.88
N GLY A 133 3.81 -4.24 16.98
CA GLY A 133 3.02 -5.41 17.36
C GLY A 133 3.90 -6.58 17.84
N PRO A 134 3.26 -7.66 18.32
CA PRO A 134 3.97 -8.84 18.77
C PRO A 134 4.82 -9.47 17.66
N PRO A 135 5.86 -10.26 17.99
CA PRO A 135 6.66 -10.98 17.00
C PRO A 135 5.85 -11.95 16.14
N ASP A 136 4.75 -12.49 16.68
CA ASP A 136 3.83 -13.34 15.92
C ASP A 136 2.92 -12.51 15.02
N GLU A 137 3.24 -12.51 13.73
CA GLU A 137 2.50 -11.80 12.70
C GLU A 137 1.06 -12.31 12.55
N THR A 138 0.81 -13.58 12.87
CA THR A 138 -0.52 -14.21 12.75
C THR A 138 -1.53 -13.48 13.62
N VAL A 139 -1.15 -13.12 14.85
CA VAL A 139 -2.00 -12.39 15.79
C VAL A 139 -2.44 -11.04 15.22
N MET A 140 -1.51 -10.32 14.59
CA MET A 140 -1.80 -9.04 13.97
C MET A 140 -2.67 -9.20 12.71
N ILE A 141 -2.36 -10.18 11.86
CA ILE A 141 -3.14 -10.49 10.64
C ILE A 141 -4.58 -10.82 11.01
N GLU A 142 -4.80 -11.66 12.02
CA GLU A 142 -6.13 -12.04 12.52
C GLU A 142 -6.88 -10.85 13.13
N ALA A 143 -6.19 -9.99 13.87
CA ALA A 143 -6.77 -8.77 14.42
C ALA A 143 -7.28 -7.84 13.31
N ILE A 144 -6.46 -7.62 12.27
CA ILE A 144 -6.84 -6.84 11.09
C ILE A 144 -8.02 -7.50 10.36
N ASP A 145 -7.97 -8.81 10.13
CA ASP A 145 -9.05 -9.53 9.44
C ASP A 145 -10.37 -9.50 10.19
N ARG A 146 -10.35 -9.50 11.53
CA ARG A 146 -11.55 -9.36 12.34
C ARG A 146 -12.14 -7.95 12.21
N ILE A 147 -11.32 -6.91 12.20
CA ILE A 147 -11.77 -5.52 12.00
C ILE A 147 -12.43 -5.38 10.62
N VAL A 148 -11.78 -5.87 9.57
CA VAL A 148 -12.27 -5.71 8.19
C VAL A 148 -13.52 -6.56 7.93
N ARG A 149 -13.64 -7.76 8.51
CA ARG A 149 -14.87 -8.56 8.39
C ARG A 149 -16.08 -7.98 9.11
N GLY A 150 -15.84 -7.23 10.19
CA GLY A 150 -16.89 -6.63 11.02
C GLY A 150 -17.41 -5.29 10.50
N ARG A 151 -16.85 -4.80 9.38
CA ARG A 151 -17.33 -3.63 8.66
C ARG A 151 -18.41 -4.00 7.64
#